data_AF-A0A4Q5UJZ7-F1
#
_entry.id   AF-A0A4Q5UJZ7-F1
#
_cell.length_a   1.000
_cell.length_b   1.000
_cell.length_c   1.000
_cell.angle_alpha   90.00
_cell.angle_beta   90.00
_cell.angle_gamma   90.00
#
_symmetry.space_group_name_H-M   'P 1'
#
loop_
_entity.id
_entity.type
_entity.pdbx_description
1 polymer ?
#
loop_
_entity_poly.entity_id
_entity_poly.type
_entity_poly.pdbx_seq_one_letter_code
_entity_poly.pdbx_strand_id
1 'polypeptide(L)'
;MKKLKEHIILYDAACPMCDLYTRGFQKAGMLDENGRMPYQDIPATIACSVNRDRFVNEIALVNSSTGKVYYGVESLLQIITHSIPFLKPLAQNKAFLFFVNKLYKVVSFNRRVILPAVKKEMQVPAFDPSFNARCRVIYMAFSLFLSAVVLHQYSFCLGAILPASSFGRELLICSGQL
;
A
#
# COMPACT_ATOMS: atom_id res chain seq x y z
N MET A 1 -15.73 -15.98 -4.34
CA MET A 1 -14.69 -15.99 -3.30
C MET A 1 -15.34 -16.14 -1.93
N LYS A 2 -14.61 -16.63 -0.91
CA LYS A 2 -15.14 -16.68 0.47
C LYS A 2 -15.05 -15.29 1.10
N LYS A 3 -16.18 -14.71 1.48
CA LYS A 3 -16.25 -13.41 2.17
C LYS A 3 -15.75 -13.53 3.60
N LEU A 4 -14.91 -12.58 4.04
CA LEU A 4 -14.57 -12.40 5.44
C LEU A 4 -15.68 -11.61 6.13
N LYS A 5 -16.46 -12.29 6.97
CA LYS A 5 -17.56 -11.69 7.73
C LYS A 5 -17.05 -11.13 9.06
N GLU A 6 -17.80 -10.18 9.64
CA GLU A 6 -17.53 -9.61 10.98
C GLU A 6 -16.15 -8.97 11.10
N HIS A 7 -15.58 -8.54 9.98
CA HIS A 7 -14.33 -7.79 9.96
C HIS A 7 -14.53 -6.50 9.19
N ILE A 8 -14.02 -5.41 9.75
CA ILE A 8 -14.10 -4.08 9.16
C ILE A 8 -12.67 -3.60 8.92
N ILE A 9 -12.32 -3.38 7.65
CA ILE A 9 -11.05 -2.74 7.29
C ILE A 9 -11.20 -1.23 7.40
N LEU A 10 -10.36 -0.60 8.21
CA LEU A 10 -10.35 0.85 8.42
C LEU A 10 -9.36 1.48 7.46
N TYR A 11 -9.78 2.45 6.66
CA TYR A 11 -8.90 3.15 5.71
C TYR A 11 -8.99 4.67 5.87
N ASP A 12 -7.95 5.40 5.47
CA ASP A 12 -7.98 6.86 5.45
C ASP A 12 -8.73 7.34 4.19
N ALA A 13 -9.83 8.07 4.35
CA ALA A 13 -10.57 8.66 3.23
C ALA A 13 -9.74 9.71 2.45
N ALA A 14 -8.70 10.29 3.07
CA ALA A 14 -7.77 11.20 2.41
C ALA A 14 -6.63 10.45 1.67
N CYS A 15 -6.64 9.11 1.65
CA CYS A 15 -5.66 8.27 0.97
C CYS A 15 -6.34 7.53 -0.20
N PRO A 16 -6.18 7.98 -1.46
CA PRO A 16 -6.90 7.38 -2.58
C PRO A 16 -6.38 5.98 -2.89
N MET A 17 -5.09 5.71 -2.63
CA MET A 17 -4.53 4.36 -2.70
C MET A 17 -5.26 3.41 -1.73
N CYS A 18 -5.49 3.87 -0.50
CA CYS A 18 -6.16 3.12 0.55
C CYS A 18 -7.62 2.83 0.21
N ASP A 19 -8.32 3.83 -0.33
CA ASP A 19 -9.68 3.66 -0.84
C ASP A 19 -9.71 2.63 -1.98
N LEU A 20 -8.80 2.76 -2.94
CA LEU A 20 -8.78 1.94 -4.15
C LEU A 20 -8.67 0.43 -3.85
N TYR A 21 -7.65 0.01 -3.09
CA TYR A 21 -7.47 -1.43 -2.86
C TYR A 21 -8.53 -2.00 -1.90
N THR A 22 -8.99 -1.23 -0.90
CA THR A 22 -10.04 -1.72 0.02
C THR A 22 -11.38 -1.87 -0.69
N ARG A 23 -11.69 -0.95 -1.62
CA ARG A 23 -12.81 -1.09 -2.56
C ARG A 23 -12.64 -2.31 -3.47
N GLY A 24 -11.41 -2.58 -3.91
CA GLY A 24 -11.06 -3.79 -4.67
C GLY A 24 -11.42 -5.08 -3.92
N PHE A 25 -11.07 -5.19 -2.63
CA PHE A 25 -11.42 -6.34 -1.80
C PHE A 25 -12.94 -6.53 -1.65
N GLN A 26 -13.68 -5.44 -1.49
CA GLN A 26 -15.14 -5.47 -1.42
C GLN A 26 -15.74 -5.96 -2.75
N LYS A 27 -15.32 -5.38 -3.89
CA LYS A 27 -15.78 -5.77 -5.23
C LYS A 27 -15.42 -7.21 -5.61
N ALA A 28 -14.27 -7.70 -5.16
CA ALA A 28 -13.83 -9.08 -5.37
C ALA A 28 -14.61 -10.09 -4.52
N GLY A 29 -15.48 -9.64 -3.61
CA GLY A 29 -16.21 -10.50 -2.67
C GLY A 29 -15.31 -11.11 -1.60
N MET A 30 -14.24 -10.42 -1.24
CA MET A 30 -13.31 -10.81 -0.16
C MET A 30 -13.74 -10.19 1.18
N LEU A 31 -14.33 -9.00 1.13
CA LEU A 31 -14.97 -8.33 2.25
C LEU A 31 -16.48 -8.30 2.08
N ASP A 32 -17.18 -8.11 3.18
CA ASP A 32 -18.63 -7.85 3.16
C ASP A 32 -18.94 -6.41 2.69
N GLU A 33 -20.21 -6.13 2.40
CA GLU A 33 -20.65 -4.79 1.98
C GLU A 33 -20.33 -3.73 3.04
N ASN A 34 -20.49 -4.08 4.32
CA ASN A 34 -20.10 -3.24 5.46
C ASN A 34 -18.68 -3.55 5.96
N GLY A 35 -17.89 -4.31 5.20
CA GLY A 35 -16.57 -4.79 5.59
C GLY A 35 -15.45 -3.76 5.46
N ARG A 36 -15.75 -2.51 5.08
CA ARG A 36 -14.81 -1.40 5.00
C ARG A 36 -15.43 -0.12 5.56
N MET A 37 -14.63 0.70 6.23
CA MET A 37 -15.08 1.96 6.81
C MET A 37 -13.97 3.00 6.78
N PRO A 38 -14.26 4.24 6.41
CA PRO A 38 -13.29 5.32 6.54
C PRO A 38 -13.03 5.61 8.03
N TYR A 39 -11.78 5.89 8.38
CA TYR A 39 -11.39 6.18 9.75
C TYR A 39 -12.13 7.40 10.33
N GLN A 40 -12.44 8.37 9.48
CA GLN A 40 -13.13 9.59 9.86
C GLN A 40 -14.54 9.35 10.41
N ASP A 41 -15.15 8.20 10.08
CA ASP A 41 -16.52 7.86 10.45
C ASP A 41 -16.57 6.71 11.49
N ILE A 42 -15.47 6.43 12.20
CA ILE A 42 -15.44 5.31 13.14
C ILE A 42 -16.37 5.55 14.35
N PRO A 43 -17.19 4.56 14.72
CA PRO A 43 -17.96 4.64 15.95
C PRO A 43 -17.05 4.50 17.18
N ALA A 44 -17.44 5.14 18.28
CA ALA A 44 -16.67 5.16 19.54
C ALA A 44 -16.33 3.75 20.06
N THR A 45 -17.20 2.78 19.82
CA THR A 45 -16.99 1.37 20.21
C THR A 45 -15.78 0.73 19.52
N ILE A 46 -15.52 1.08 18.25
CA ILE A 46 -14.36 0.61 17.48
C ILE A 46 -13.13 1.47 17.78
N ALA A 47 -13.32 2.77 18.00
CA ALA A 47 -12.23 3.70 18.29
C ALA A 47 -11.41 3.27 19.52
N CYS A 48 -12.05 2.72 20.56
CA CYS A 48 -11.37 2.23 21.76
C CYS A 48 -10.45 1.02 21.49
N SER A 49 -10.70 0.23 20.44
CA SER A 49 -9.92 -0.96 20.11
C SER A 49 -8.71 -0.65 19.21
N VAL A 50 -8.65 0.53 18.61
CA VAL A 50 -7.68 0.88 17.58
C VAL A 50 -6.63 1.84 18.14
N ASN A 51 -5.35 1.51 17.96
CA ASN A 51 -4.25 2.37 18.37
C ASN A 51 -4.03 3.47 17.33
N ARG A 52 -4.16 4.73 17.76
CA ARG A 52 -4.07 5.90 16.88
C ARG A 52 -2.73 6.05 16.19
N ASP A 53 -1.64 5.89 16.93
CA ASP A 53 -0.28 6.12 16.43
C ASP A 53 0.16 5.06 15.42
N ARG A 54 -0.39 3.85 15.54
CA ARG A 54 -0.08 2.75 14.62
C ARG A 54 -0.83 2.86 13.31
N PHE A 55 -2.12 3.20 13.34
CA PHE A 55 -2.93 3.14 12.11
C PHE A 55 -2.50 4.19 11.07
N VAL A 56 -1.92 5.30 11.52
CA VAL A 56 -1.39 6.35 10.63
C VAL A 56 -0.42 5.75 9.61
N ASN A 57 0.32 4.71 9.99
CA ASN A 57 1.33 4.05 9.15
C ASN A 57 0.90 2.64 8.70
N GLU A 58 -0.12 2.04 9.31
CA GLU A 58 -0.52 0.66 9.09
C GLU A 58 -2.04 0.53 8.92
N ILE A 59 -2.51 -0.12 7.86
CA ILE A 59 -3.95 -0.33 7.71
C ILE A 59 -4.47 -1.33 8.75
N ALA A 60 -5.57 -1.00 9.42
CA ALA A 60 -6.16 -1.80 10.48
C ALA A 60 -7.35 -2.63 10.00
N LEU A 61 -7.45 -3.88 10.46
CA LEU A 61 -8.62 -4.74 10.28
C LEU A 61 -9.13 -5.13 11.67
N VAL A 62 -10.34 -4.70 11.98
CA VAL A 62 -10.99 -4.95 13.26
C VAL A 62 -11.94 -6.13 13.11
N ASN A 63 -11.82 -7.12 13.98
CA ASN A 63 -12.82 -8.16 14.15
C ASN A 63 -13.91 -7.65 15.10
N SER A 64 -15.11 -7.44 14.57
CA SER A 64 -16.24 -6.85 15.32
C SER A 64 -16.76 -7.75 16.44
N SER A 65 -16.57 -9.06 16.34
CA SER A 65 -17.08 -10.05 17.31
C SER A 65 -16.15 -10.23 18.51
N THR A 66 -14.85 -10.08 18.31
CA THR A 66 -13.81 -10.32 19.34
C THR A 66 -13.11 -9.04 19.80
N GLY A 67 -13.27 -7.94 19.08
CA GLY A 67 -12.51 -6.70 19.30
C GLY A 67 -11.03 -6.77 18.89
N LYS A 68 -10.57 -7.90 18.33
CA LYS A 68 -9.17 -8.08 17.93
C LYS A 68 -8.85 -7.22 16.70
N VAL A 69 -7.73 -6.50 16.76
CA VAL A 69 -7.26 -5.66 15.65
C VAL A 69 -5.97 -6.21 15.06
N TYR A 70 -5.96 -6.37 13.74
CA TYR A 70 -4.81 -6.73 12.94
C TYR A 70 -4.28 -5.49 12.21
N TYR A 71 -2.96 -5.37 12.03
CA TYR A 71 -2.35 -4.19 11.43
C TYR A 71 -1.44 -4.55 10.25
N GLY A 72 -1.33 -3.63 9.29
CA GLY A 72 -0.33 -3.65 8.23
C GLY A 72 -0.45 -4.85 7.29
N VAL A 73 0.60 -5.66 7.18
CA VAL A 73 0.57 -6.85 6.32
C VAL A 73 -0.37 -7.92 6.85
N GLU A 74 -0.48 -8.06 8.18
CA GLU A 74 -1.33 -9.09 8.79
C GLU A 74 -2.82 -8.86 8.47
N SER A 75 -3.28 -7.60 8.48
CA SER A 75 -4.65 -7.26 8.12
C SER A 75 -4.98 -7.64 6.68
N LEU A 76 -4.07 -7.35 5.75
CA LEU A 76 -4.23 -7.70 4.33
C LEU A 76 -4.21 -9.22 4.12
N LEU A 77 -3.25 -9.92 4.74
CA LEU A 77 -3.13 -11.37 4.61
C LEU A 77 -4.34 -12.09 5.22
N GLN A 78 -4.94 -11.58 6.29
CA GLN A 78 -6.15 -12.17 6.86
C GLN A 78 -7.31 -12.17 5.84
N ILE A 79 -7.51 -11.07 5.11
CA ILE A 79 -8.54 -10.96 4.06
C ILE A 79 -8.22 -11.89 2.89
N ILE A 80 -6.97 -11.86 2.42
CA ILE A 80 -6.52 -12.60 1.24
C ILE A 80 -6.55 -14.10 1.49
N THR A 81 -6.00 -14.57 2.60
CA THR A 81 -5.91 -16.01 2.91
C THR A 81 -7.24 -16.63 3.31
N HIS A 82 -8.20 -15.83 3.78
CA HIS A 82 -9.58 -16.29 3.98
C HIS A 82 -10.29 -16.53 2.64
N SER A 83 -10.10 -15.59 1.70
CA SER A 83 -10.71 -15.64 0.38
C SER A 83 -10.05 -16.66 -0.55
N ILE A 84 -8.73 -16.82 -0.42
CA ILE A 84 -7.86 -17.69 -1.22
C ILE A 84 -7.02 -18.55 -0.26
N PRO A 85 -7.57 -19.66 0.26
CA PRO A 85 -6.91 -20.49 1.28
C PRO A 85 -5.58 -21.10 0.85
N PHE A 86 -5.35 -21.26 -0.46
CA PHE A 86 -4.09 -21.74 -1.01
C PHE A 86 -2.89 -20.84 -0.65
N LEU A 87 -3.11 -19.56 -0.36
CA LEU A 87 -2.05 -18.62 0.05
C LEU A 87 -1.70 -18.69 1.55
N LYS A 88 -2.43 -19.47 2.36
CA LYS A 88 -2.14 -19.66 3.79
C LYS A 88 -0.70 -20.10 4.10
N PRO A 89 -0.14 -21.15 3.46
CA PRO A 89 1.24 -21.57 3.74
C PRO A 89 2.25 -20.47 3.42
N LEU A 90 2.00 -19.67 2.38
CA LEU A 90 2.85 -18.53 2.04
C LEU A 90 2.77 -17.44 3.11
N ALA A 91 1.56 -17.13 3.59
CA ALA A 91 1.33 -16.17 4.67
C ALA A 91 1.88 -16.62 6.04
N GLN A 92 2.15 -17.91 6.23
CA GLN A 92 2.77 -18.45 7.45
C GLN A 92 4.31 -18.51 7.35
N ASN A 93 4.87 -18.36 6.15
CA ASN A 93 6.31 -18.37 5.94
C ASN A 93 6.93 -17.07 6.49
N LYS A 94 7.77 -17.21 7.54
CA LYS A 94 8.42 -16.07 8.22
C LYS A 94 9.33 -15.26 7.31
N ALA A 95 10.05 -15.90 6.38
CA ALA A 95 10.92 -15.20 5.44
C ALA A 95 10.08 -14.36 4.47
N PHE A 96 9.00 -14.94 3.93
CA PHE A 96 8.07 -14.21 3.09
C PHE A 96 7.46 -13.01 3.82
N LEU A 97 6.94 -13.22 5.03
CA LEU A 97 6.41 -12.15 5.87
C LEU A 97 7.44 -11.05 6.13
N PHE A 98 8.70 -11.40 6.37
CA PHE A 98 9.77 -10.43 6.57
C PHE A 98 9.94 -9.53 5.34
N PHE A 99 10.03 -10.10 4.14
CA PHE A 99 10.17 -9.33 2.90
C PHE A 99 8.94 -8.46 2.61
N VAL A 100 7.73 -9.03 2.72
CA VAL A 100 6.49 -8.30 2.47
C VAL A 100 6.29 -7.16 3.46
N ASN A 101 6.66 -7.35 4.74
CA ASN A 101 6.62 -6.26 5.73
C ASN A 101 7.57 -5.11 5.38
N LYS A 102 8.76 -5.39 4.83
CA LYS A 102 9.68 -4.35 4.38
C LYS A 102 9.11 -3.59 3.19
N LEU A 103 8.59 -4.31 2.19
CA LEU A 103 7.96 -3.71 1.02
C LEU A 103 6.74 -2.87 1.42
N TYR A 104 5.90 -3.41 2.29
CA TYR A 104 4.73 -2.72 2.83
C TYR A 104 5.10 -1.38 3.47
N LYS A 105 6.17 -1.33 4.27
CA LYS A 105 6.63 -0.07 4.88
C LYS A 105 7.03 0.94 3.80
N VAL A 106 7.78 0.52 2.79
CA VAL A 106 8.16 1.42 1.68
C VAL A 106 6.92 1.98 0.99
N VAL A 107 5.93 1.15 0.68
CA VAL A 107 4.67 1.59 0.04
C VAL A 107 3.87 2.51 0.97
N SER A 108 3.67 2.12 2.23
CA SER A 108 2.84 2.86 3.17
C SER A 108 3.40 4.27 3.46
N PHE A 109 4.72 4.39 3.69
CA PHE A 109 5.36 5.67 3.94
C PHE A 109 5.41 6.59 2.70
N ASN A 110 5.37 6.02 1.50
CA ASN A 110 5.37 6.77 0.25
C ASN A 110 3.99 6.87 -0.42
N ARG A 111 2.90 6.44 0.24
CA ARG A 111 1.57 6.32 -0.37
C ARG A 111 1.05 7.61 -1.03
N ARG A 112 1.37 8.78 -0.46
CA ARG A 112 1.01 10.11 -1.00
C ARG A 112 1.89 10.55 -2.18
N VAL A 113 3.09 10.00 -2.29
CA VAL A 113 3.99 10.21 -3.43
C VAL A 113 3.57 9.32 -4.60
N ILE A 114 3.18 8.08 -4.29
CA ILE A 114 2.72 7.10 -5.27
C ILE A 114 1.37 7.52 -5.84
N LEU A 115 0.44 7.93 -4.98
CA LEU A 115 -0.90 8.34 -5.39
C LEU A 115 -1.35 9.56 -4.58
N PRO A 116 -1.14 10.79 -5.12
CA PRO A 116 -1.48 12.02 -4.42
C PRO A 116 -2.99 12.18 -4.27
N ALA A 117 -3.41 12.79 -3.15
CA ALA A 117 -4.80 13.09 -2.90
C ALA A 117 -5.36 14.10 -3.91
N VAL A 118 -6.57 13.86 -4.40
CA VAL A 118 -7.33 14.76 -5.25
C VAL A 118 -7.92 15.88 -4.39
N LYS A 119 -8.23 17.05 -4.98
CA LYS A 119 -8.75 18.24 -4.27
C LYS A 119 -9.89 17.96 -3.27
N LYS A 120 -10.76 16.99 -3.57
CA LYS A 120 -11.87 16.58 -2.70
C LYS A 120 -11.40 15.88 -1.42
N GLU A 121 -10.34 15.10 -1.51
CA GLU A 121 -9.76 14.33 -0.40
C GLU A 121 -8.86 15.20 0.49
N MET A 122 -8.35 16.32 -0.05
CA MET A 122 -7.61 17.33 0.73
C MET A 122 -8.47 18.07 1.76
N GLN A 123 -9.80 18.07 1.61
CA GLN A 123 -10.72 18.74 2.53
C GLN A 123 -11.08 17.86 3.75
N VAL A 124 -10.71 16.58 3.71
CA VAL A 124 -10.95 15.64 4.80
C VAL A 124 -9.78 15.72 5.78
N PRO A 125 -10.01 15.68 7.11
CA PRO A 125 -8.94 15.56 8.09
C PRO A 125 -8.02 14.38 7.74
N ALA A 126 -6.80 14.72 7.36
CA ALA A 126 -5.81 13.78 6.86
C ALA A 126 -5.00 13.14 8.00
N PHE A 127 -4.73 11.85 7.88
CA PHE A 127 -3.78 11.15 8.74
C PHE A 127 -2.49 10.92 7.96
N ASP A 128 -1.61 11.92 8.04
CA ASP A 128 -0.35 11.91 7.31
C ASP A 128 0.60 10.83 7.85
N PRO A 129 1.14 9.95 6.97
CA PRO A 129 2.13 8.97 7.39
C PRO A 129 3.36 9.69 7.94
N SER A 130 3.98 9.12 8.99
CA SER A 130 5.17 9.72 9.56
C SER A 130 6.33 9.69 8.56
N PHE A 131 7.09 10.77 8.46
CA PHE A 131 8.18 10.84 7.49
C PHE A 131 9.30 9.86 7.85
N ASN A 132 9.67 8.97 6.91
CA ASN A 132 10.78 8.04 7.06
C ASN A 132 11.80 8.23 5.94
N ALA A 133 12.90 8.90 6.24
CA ALA A 133 13.95 9.22 5.27
C ALA A 133 14.55 7.99 4.60
N ARG A 134 14.76 6.88 5.34
CA ARG A 134 15.30 5.64 4.77
C ARG A 134 14.35 5.05 3.74
N CYS A 135 13.06 4.98 4.05
CA CYS A 135 12.05 4.50 3.10
C CYS A 135 11.90 5.41 1.89
N ARG A 136 12.10 6.72 2.05
CA ARG A 136 12.06 7.70 0.95
C ARG A 136 13.23 7.51 -0.02
N VAL A 137 14.45 7.40 0.50
CA VAL A 137 15.66 7.19 -0.31
C VAL A 137 15.59 5.85 -1.05
N ILE A 138 15.14 4.77 -0.38
CA ILE A 138 14.94 3.47 -1.04
C ILE A 138 13.94 3.60 -2.20
N TYR A 139 12.81 4.29 -1.97
CA TYR A 139 11.81 4.51 -3.02
C TYR A 139 12.35 5.34 -4.20
N MET A 140 13.08 6.41 -3.93
CA MET A 140 13.70 7.24 -4.97
C MET A 140 14.74 6.45 -5.77
N ALA A 141 15.63 5.72 -5.10
CA ALA A 141 16.64 4.89 -5.76
C ALA A 141 15.99 3.78 -6.61
N PHE A 142 14.94 3.15 -6.10
CA PHE A 142 14.18 2.13 -6.85
C PHE A 142 13.48 2.72 -8.07
N SER A 143 12.84 3.89 -7.93
CA SER A 143 12.17 4.58 -9.03
C SER A 143 13.17 5.01 -10.10
N LEU A 144 14.32 5.55 -9.69
CA LEU A 144 15.43 5.91 -10.57
C LEU A 144 15.93 4.70 -11.35
N PHE A 145 16.17 3.58 -10.65
CA PHE A 145 16.61 2.33 -11.27
C PHE A 145 15.60 1.80 -12.29
N LEU A 146 14.31 1.75 -11.94
CA LEU A 146 13.27 1.32 -12.87
C LEU A 146 13.18 2.22 -14.10
N SER A 147 13.21 3.55 -13.91
CA SER A 147 13.21 4.51 -15.02
C SER A 147 14.41 4.30 -15.95
N ALA A 148 15.61 4.10 -15.39
CA ALA A 148 16.81 3.84 -16.16
C ALA A 148 16.73 2.52 -16.96
N VAL A 149 16.18 1.44 -16.36
CA VAL A 149 15.97 0.16 -17.04
C VAL A 149 14.97 0.31 -18.19
N VAL A 150 13.82 0.96 -17.94
CA VAL A 150 12.79 1.17 -18.97
C VAL A 150 13.35 2.01 -20.11
N LEU A 151 14.05 3.10 -19.79
CA LEU A 151 14.64 4.00 -20.79
C LEU A 151 15.75 3.31 -21.60
N HIS A 152 16.60 2.52 -20.94
CA HIS A 152 17.62 1.70 -21.61
C HIS A 152 16.97 0.70 -22.57
N GLN A 153 15.93 -0.02 -22.13
CA GLN A 153 15.22 -0.95 -23.02
C GLN A 153 14.56 -0.21 -24.20
N TYR A 154 13.95 0.94 -23.96
CA TYR A 154 13.30 1.74 -24.99
C TYR A 154 14.28 2.35 -26.00
N SER A 155 15.49 2.70 -25.55
CA SER A 155 16.54 3.25 -26.42
C SER A 155 16.98 2.28 -27.52
N PHE A 156 16.88 0.96 -27.30
CA PHE A 156 17.14 -0.03 -28.35
C PHE A 156 16.09 0.06 -29.48
N CYS A 157 14.85 0.40 -29.16
CA CYS A 157 13.81 0.65 -30.16
C CYS A 157 14.05 1.96 -30.93
N LEU A 158 14.76 2.92 -30.33
CA LEU A 158 15.10 4.22 -30.94
C LEU A 158 16.47 4.24 -31.64
N GLY A 159 17.11 3.08 -31.84
CA GLY A 159 18.46 2.99 -32.41
C GLY A 159 18.64 3.59 -33.81
N ALA A 160 17.54 3.81 -34.54
CA ALA A 160 17.54 4.52 -35.83
C ALA A 160 17.69 6.05 -35.68
N ILE A 161 17.41 6.61 -34.50
CA ILE A 161 17.37 8.06 -34.23
C ILE A 161 18.44 8.46 -33.22
N LEU A 162 18.77 7.58 -32.26
CA LEU A 162 19.68 7.87 -31.17
C LEU A 162 20.89 6.93 -31.16
N PRO A 163 22.10 7.44 -30.81
CA PRO A 163 23.29 6.61 -30.66
C PRO A 163 23.11 5.62 -29.51
N ALA A 164 23.77 4.46 -29.64
CA ALA A 164 23.73 3.35 -28.69
C ALA A 164 23.80 3.86 -27.24
N SER A 165 22.80 3.48 -26.44
CA SER A 165 22.75 3.86 -25.04
C SER A 165 23.62 2.96 -24.19
N SER A 166 24.30 3.56 -23.21
CA SER A 166 24.88 2.81 -22.10
C SER A 166 23.96 2.95 -20.90
N PHE A 167 23.87 1.91 -20.07
CA PHE A 167 23.08 1.96 -18.85
C PHE A 167 23.50 3.13 -17.93
N GLY A 168 24.78 3.46 -17.89
CA GLY A 168 25.31 4.60 -17.12
C GLY A 168 24.82 5.97 -17.62
N ARG A 169 24.65 6.14 -18.94
CA ARG A 169 24.07 7.37 -19.52
C ARG A 169 22.63 7.55 -19.07
N GLU A 170 21.83 6.48 -19.16
CA GLU A 170 20.41 6.53 -18.78
C GLU A 170 20.23 6.76 -17.28
N LEU A 171 21.09 6.15 -16.44
CA LEU A 171 21.11 6.41 -15.00
C LEU A 171 21.41 7.89 -14.68
N LEU A 172 22.38 8.50 -15.37
CA LEU A 172 22.72 9.92 -15.20
C LEU A 172 21.56 10.81 -15.63
N ILE A 173 20.95 10.56 -16.79
CA ILE A 173 19.79 11.31 -17.29
C ILE A 173 18.63 11.24 -16.28
N CYS A 174 18.28 10.04 -15.81
CA CYS A 174 17.19 9.89 -14.85
C CYS A 174 17.55 10.50 -13.48
N SER A 175 18.83 10.57 -13.09
CA SER A 175 19.24 11.17 -11.81
C SER A 175 18.99 12.67 -11.75
N GLY A 176 18.98 13.36 -12.90
CA GLY A 176 18.66 14.80 -12.96
C GLY A 176 17.19 15.13 -12.72
N GLN A 177 16.32 14.13 -12.53
CA GLN A 177 14.90 14.31 -12.22
C GLN A 177 14.58 14.33 -10.71
N LEU A 178 15.58 14.03 -9.88
CA LEU A 178 15.49 14.04 -8.41
C LEU A 178 15.89 15.41 -7.85
#